data_AF-A0A3N4ISM4-F1
#
_entry.id   AF-A0A3N4ISM4-F1
#
_cell.length_a   1.000
_cell.length_b   1.000
_cell.length_c   1.000
_cell.angle_alpha   90.00
_cell.angle_beta   90.00
_cell.angle_gamma   90.00
#
_symmetry.space_group_name_H-M   'P 1'
#
loop_
_entity.id
_entity.type
_entity.pdbx_description
1 polymer ?
#
loop_
_entity_poly.entity_id
_entity_poly.type
_entity_poly.pdbx_seq_one_letter_code
_entity_poly.pdbx_strand_id
1 'polypeptide(L)'
;DFDDVLACLEDELKGGNPERFIEGSEESLALRDLSQKDEEHWERTFPEIVQELGIKAARSTLEQVFHSQHQIFRRKPAHKPSLSMEQLEARLAFAHMALQIAINTIVFTDEIWVEFGKPRR
;
A
#
# COMPACT_ATOMS: atom_id res chain seq x y z
N ASP A 1 14.49 2.86 18.05
CA ASP A 1 14.43 4.24 18.55
C ASP A 1 13.29 4.29 19.56
N PHE A 2 13.58 3.96 20.82
CA PHE A 2 12.58 3.92 21.90
C PHE A 2 12.30 5.32 22.47
N ASP A 3 13.16 6.29 22.14
CA ASP A 3 13.04 7.68 22.55
C ASP A 3 11.84 8.35 21.86
N ASP A 4 11.52 7.94 20.62
CA ASP A 4 10.36 8.43 19.86
C ASP A 4 9.02 7.95 20.45
N VAL A 5 8.99 6.74 21.01
CA VAL A 5 7.81 6.19 21.72
C VAL A 5 7.60 6.90 23.05
N LEU A 6 8.69 7.23 23.76
CA LEU A 6 8.61 7.92 25.04
C LEU A 6 8.19 9.38 24.86
N ALA A 7 8.68 10.06 23.83
CA ALA A 7 8.27 11.42 23.49
C ALA A 7 6.77 11.51 23.14
N CYS A 8 6.20 10.50 22.48
CA CYS A 8 4.76 10.42 22.26
C CYS A 8 3.96 10.20 23.56
N LEU A 9 4.50 9.45 24.51
CA LEU A 9 3.82 9.14 25.78
C LEU A 9 3.90 10.30 26.80
N GLU A 10 4.94 11.13 26.75
CA GLU A 10 5.07 12.30 27.65
C GLU A 10 4.06 13.40 27.31
N ASP A 11 3.63 13.52 26.05
CA ASP A 11 2.51 14.38 25.65
C ASP A 11 1.13 13.83 26.09
N GLU A 12 1.01 12.54 26.42
CA GLU A 12 -0.25 11.85 26.78
C GLU A 12 -0.64 11.96 28.26
N LEU A 13 0.16 12.63 29.11
CA LEU A 13 -0.16 12.88 30.52
C LEU A 13 -1.32 13.88 30.74
N LYS A 14 -1.88 14.44 29.66
CA LYS A 14 -3.24 15.02 29.65
C LYS A 14 -4.17 14.05 28.91
N GLY A 15 -4.86 13.22 29.68
CA GLY A 15 -5.77 12.20 29.17
C GLY A 15 -6.74 12.71 28.09
N GLY A 16 -6.72 12.01 26.95
CA GLY A 16 -7.64 12.16 25.82
C GLY A 16 -6.91 12.14 24.47
N ASN A 17 -6.83 10.99 23.80
CA ASN A 17 -6.28 10.85 22.44
C ASN A 17 -7.42 10.46 21.47
N PRO A 18 -7.56 11.02 20.25
CA PRO A 18 -7.41 12.43 19.86
C PRO A 18 -8.63 12.94 19.02
N GLU A 19 -9.12 14.16 19.24
CA GLU A 19 -10.13 14.82 18.39
C GLU A 19 -9.60 15.26 17.00
N ARG A 20 -8.32 15.00 16.70
CA ARG A 20 -7.59 15.58 15.57
C ARG A 20 -7.85 14.96 14.19
N PHE A 21 -8.37 13.74 14.13
CA PHE A 21 -8.64 13.03 12.88
C PHE A 21 -10.07 12.51 12.85
N ILE A 22 -11.03 13.38 13.16
CA ILE A 22 -12.44 13.04 12.95
C ILE A 22 -12.64 12.83 11.44
N GLU A 23 -13.47 11.85 11.08
CA GLU A 23 -13.77 11.57 9.67
C GLU A 23 -14.30 12.84 8.98
N GLY A 24 -13.64 13.25 7.90
CA GLY A 24 -13.97 14.48 7.20
C GLY A 24 -13.39 15.77 7.79
N SER A 25 -12.51 15.68 8.80
CA SER A 25 -11.71 16.84 9.23
C SER A 25 -10.78 17.32 8.12
N GLU A 26 -10.32 18.57 8.23
CA GLU A 26 -9.38 19.14 7.27
C GLU A 26 -8.08 18.34 7.22
N GLU A 27 -7.56 17.89 8.38
CA GLU A 27 -6.36 17.05 8.42
C GLU A 27 -6.58 15.67 7.81
N SER A 28 -7.74 15.06 8.06
CA SER A 28 -8.13 13.75 7.48
C SER A 28 -8.19 13.84 5.94
N LEU A 29 -8.85 14.88 5.42
CA LEU A 29 -8.94 15.11 3.98
C LEU A 29 -7.57 15.46 3.36
N ALA A 30 -6.76 16.28 4.04
CA ALA A 30 -5.41 16.61 3.58
C ALA A 30 -4.51 15.36 3.51
N LEU A 31 -4.62 14.45 4.48
CA LEU A 31 -3.91 13.16 4.46
C LEU A 31 -4.33 12.30 3.28
N ARG A 32 -5.64 12.19 3.03
CA ARG A 32 -6.18 11.47 1.86
C ARG A 32 -5.64 12.04 0.57
N ASP A 33 -5.77 13.35 0.37
CA ASP A 33 -5.46 14.03 -0.87
C ASP A 33 -3.95 13.99 -1.16
N LEU A 34 -3.12 14.23 -0.14
CA LEU A 34 -1.67 14.15 -0.30
C LEU A 34 -1.20 12.73 -0.61
N SER A 35 -1.83 11.71 -0.02
CA SER A 35 -1.47 10.32 -0.29
C SER A 35 -1.72 9.87 -1.74
N GLN A 36 -2.61 10.57 -2.46
CA GLN A 36 -3.01 10.22 -3.83
C GLN A 36 -2.50 11.21 -4.88
N LYS A 37 -1.72 12.22 -4.47
CA LYS A 37 -1.34 13.37 -5.30
C LYS A 37 -0.59 13.00 -6.58
N ASP A 38 0.46 12.19 -6.48
CA ASP A 38 1.31 11.78 -7.60
C ASP A 38 2.00 10.43 -7.33
N GLU A 39 2.72 9.93 -8.34
CA GLU A 39 3.42 8.64 -8.29
C GLU A 39 4.49 8.59 -7.18
N GLU A 40 5.15 9.71 -6.88
CA GLU A 40 6.13 9.79 -5.79
C GLU A 40 5.44 9.53 -4.44
N HIS A 41 4.27 10.12 -4.22
CA HIS A 41 3.49 9.92 -3.00
C HIS A 41 2.93 8.50 -2.91
N TRP A 42 2.64 7.83 -4.03
CA TRP A 42 2.18 6.44 -4.04
C TRP A 42 3.23 5.45 -3.55
N GLU A 43 4.51 5.77 -3.68
CA GLU A 43 5.62 4.92 -3.23
C GLU A 43 6.05 5.17 -1.78
N ARG A 44 5.71 6.33 -1.21
CA ARG A 44 6.05 6.69 0.17
C ARG A 44 5.33 5.82 1.22
N THR A 45 5.74 5.88 2.47
CA THR A 45 4.97 5.29 3.59
C THR A 45 3.94 6.30 4.15
N PHE A 46 2.94 5.84 4.92
CA PHE A 46 2.03 6.78 5.58
C PHE A 46 2.75 7.77 6.53
N PRO A 47 3.72 7.34 7.36
CA PRO A 47 4.53 8.27 8.15
C PRO A 47 5.27 9.32 7.31
N GLU A 48 5.83 8.94 6.15
CA GLU A 48 6.52 9.87 5.26
C GLU A 48 5.59 10.94 4.67
N ILE A 49 4.35 10.59 4.29
CA ILE A 49 3.36 11.59 3.86
C ILE A 49 3.05 12.57 5.00
N VAL A 50 2.88 12.02 6.20
CA VAL A 50 2.42 12.78 7.37
C VAL A 50 3.48 13.78 7.83
N GLN A 51 4.76 13.44 7.66
CA GLN A 51 5.87 14.37 7.88
C GLN A 51 5.81 15.60 6.96
N GLU A 52 5.38 15.45 5.71
CA GLU A 52 5.22 16.59 4.78
C GLU A 52 4.12 17.57 5.24
N LEU A 53 3.10 17.06 5.93
CA LEU A 53 2.04 17.88 6.55
C LEU A 53 2.43 18.41 7.93
N GLY A 54 3.62 18.09 8.45
CA GLY A 54 4.07 18.50 9.79
C GLY A 54 3.23 17.91 10.93
N ILE A 55 2.50 16.83 10.66
CA ILE A 55 1.62 16.18 11.64
C ILE A 55 2.46 15.19 12.46
N LYS A 56 2.31 15.22 13.79
CA LYS A 56 2.88 14.20 14.67
C LYS A 56 1.77 13.27 15.12
N ALA A 57 1.81 12.04 14.64
CA ALA A 57 0.89 10.98 15.03
C ALA A 57 1.58 9.62 14.98
N ALA A 58 1.19 8.73 15.89
CA ALA A 58 1.67 7.36 15.86
C ALA A 58 1.25 6.65 14.56
N ARG A 59 2.13 5.78 14.06
CA ARG A 59 1.88 5.00 12.83
C ARG A 59 0.55 4.23 12.87
N SER A 60 0.21 3.63 14.01
CA SER A 60 -1.04 2.88 14.19
C SER A 60 -2.28 3.76 14.01
N THR A 61 -2.24 5.00 14.52
CA THR A 61 -3.31 5.99 14.35
C THR A 61 -3.47 6.37 12.88
N LEU A 62 -2.35 6.59 12.18
CA LEU A 62 -2.36 6.91 10.75
C LEU A 62 -2.94 5.76 9.93
N GLU A 63 -2.49 4.52 10.18
CA GLU A 63 -3.03 3.34 9.53
C GLU A 63 -4.53 3.20 9.80
N GLN A 64 -5.00 3.47 11.02
CA GLN A 64 -6.43 3.46 11.34
C GLN A 64 -7.21 4.51 10.54
N VAL A 65 -6.71 5.74 10.44
CA VAL A 65 -7.33 6.82 9.66
C VAL A 65 -7.40 6.44 8.17
N PHE A 66 -6.28 6.05 7.57
CA PHE A 66 -6.22 5.67 6.15
C PHE A 66 -7.12 4.47 5.82
N HIS A 67 -7.10 3.42 6.65
CA HIS A 67 -7.88 2.21 6.40
C HIS A 67 -9.37 2.41 6.69
N SER A 68 -9.71 3.03 7.81
CA SER A 68 -11.10 3.05 8.30
C SER A 68 -11.92 4.19 7.70
N GLN A 69 -11.32 5.37 7.51
CA GLN A 69 -12.01 6.57 7.02
C GLN A 69 -11.90 6.75 5.51
N HIS A 70 -10.79 6.32 4.91
CA HIS A 70 -10.51 6.56 3.48
C HIS A 70 -10.44 5.29 2.63
N GLN A 71 -10.42 4.10 3.25
CA GLN A 71 -10.25 2.82 2.57
C GLN A 71 -8.98 2.75 1.71
N ILE A 72 -7.93 3.47 2.11
CA ILE A 72 -6.65 3.53 1.40
C ILE A 72 -5.70 2.52 2.01
N PHE A 73 -5.30 1.53 1.21
CA PHE A 73 -4.35 0.50 1.63
C PHE A 73 -3.07 0.59 0.79
N ARG A 74 -1.92 0.76 1.45
CA ARG A 74 -0.63 0.62 0.78
C ARG A 74 -0.21 -0.85 0.76
N ARG A 75 -0.28 -1.46 -0.41
CA ARG A 75 0.35 -2.77 -0.64
C ARG A 75 1.75 -2.52 -1.13
N LYS A 76 2.73 -3.26 -0.59
CA LYS A 76 4.04 -3.34 -1.25
C LYS A 76 3.79 -3.80 -2.69
N PRO A 77 4.28 -3.08 -3.70
CA PRO A 77 4.21 -3.55 -5.08
C PRO A 77 4.79 -4.96 -5.09
N ALA A 78 4.01 -5.94 -5.57
CA ALA A 78 4.62 -7.22 -5.91
C ALA A 78 5.67 -6.90 -6.97
N HIS A 79 6.93 -7.26 -6.72
CA HIS A 79 8.02 -7.07 -7.68
C HIS A 79 7.70 -7.91 -8.93
N LYS A 80 6.96 -7.34 -9.86
CA LYS A 80 6.85 -7.89 -11.19
C LYS A 80 8.21 -7.70 -11.84
N PRO A 81 8.79 -8.75 -12.44
CA PRO A 81 10.03 -8.60 -13.17
C PRO A 81 9.83 -7.58 -14.29
N SER A 82 10.75 -6.63 -14.40
CA SER A 82 10.77 -5.68 -15.50
C SER A 82 10.91 -6.44 -16.82
N LEU A 83 10.15 -6.03 -17.82
CA LEU A 83 10.20 -6.63 -19.15
C LEU A 83 11.15 -5.84 -20.04
N SER A 84 11.91 -6.54 -20.87
CA SER A 84 12.58 -5.92 -22.01
C SER A 84 11.55 -5.47 -23.06
N MET A 85 11.95 -4.58 -23.97
CA MET A 85 11.10 -4.13 -25.07
C MET A 85 10.65 -5.33 -25.94
N GLU A 86 11.56 -6.26 -26.23
CA GLU A 86 11.26 -7.49 -26.96
C GLU A 86 10.20 -8.35 -26.24
N GLN A 87 10.30 -8.48 -24.92
CA GLN A 87 9.30 -9.20 -24.12
C GLN A 87 7.94 -8.50 -24.11
N LEU A 88 7.91 -7.17 -24.15
CA LEU A 88 6.66 -6.40 -24.29
C LEU A 88 6.01 -6.65 -25.65
N GLU A 89 6.79 -6.60 -26.74
CA GLU A 89 6.29 -6.86 -28.09
C GLU A 89 5.79 -8.30 -28.24
N ALA A 90 6.52 -9.29 -27.74
CA ALA A 90 6.07 -10.68 -27.68
C ALA A 90 4.78 -10.82 -26.85
N ARG A 91 4.72 -10.10 -25.70
CA ARG A 91 3.53 -9.79 -24.89
C ARG A 91 2.30 -9.52 -25.74
N LEU A 92 2.41 -8.45 -26.53
CA LEU A 92 1.33 -7.91 -27.34
C LEU A 92 0.96 -8.83 -28.50
N ALA A 93 1.95 -9.40 -29.19
CA ALA A 93 1.72 -10.34 -30.28
C ALA A 93 0.96 -11.59 -29.80
N PHE A 94 1.36 -12.16 -28.66
CA PHE A 94 0.67 -13.27 -28.03
C PHE A 94 -0.77 -12.91 -27.66
N ALA A 95 -0.99 -11.75 -27.02
CA ALA A 95 -2.33 -11.31 -26.64
C ALA A 95 -3.26 -11.15 -27.86
N HIS A 96 -2.79 -10.52 -28.94
CA HIS A 96 -3.57 -10.38 -30.17
C HIS A 96 -3.92 -11.73 -30.80
N MET A 97 -2.97 -12.67 -30.83
CA MET A 97 -3.21 -14.03 -31.33
C MET A 97 -4.22 -14.77 -30.45
N ALA A 98 -4.08 -14.72 -29.12
CA ALA A 98 -4.95 -15.42 -28.18
C ALA A 98 -6.39 -14.92 -28.23
N LEU A 99 -6.61 -13.62 -28.47
CA LEU A 99 -7.95 -13.04 -28.61
C LEU A 99 -8.73 -13.58 -29.82
N GLN A 100 -8.04 -14.14 -30.82
CA GLN A 100 -8.67 -14.75 -32.00
C GLN A 100 -9.08 -16.21 -31.76
N ILE A 101 -8.64 -16.82 -30.66
CA ILE A 101 -8.93 -18.22 -30.32
C ILE A 101 -10.16 -18.26 -29.42
N ALA A 102 -11.09 -19.16 -29.72
CA ALA A 102 -12.26 -19.36 -28.87
C ALA A 102 -11.83 -19.96 -27.53
N ILE A 103 -12.23 -19.33 -26.41
CA ILE A 103 -11.74 -19.72 -25.07
C ILE A 103 -12.09 -21.18 -24.71
N ASN A 104 -13.17 -21.72 -25.27
CA ASN A 104 -13.61 -23.10 -25.08
C ASN A 104 -12.71 -24.14 -25.76
N THR A 105 -11.72 -23.72 -26.56
CA THR A 105 -10.74 -24.62 -27.20
C THR A 105 -9.38 -24.60 -26.50
N ILE A 106 -9.21 -23.83 -25.43
CA ILE A 106 -7.93 -23.69 -24.73
C ILE A 106 -7.96 -24.44 -23.40
N VAL A 107 -6.98 -25.32 -23.18
CA VAL A 107 -6.70 -25.95 -21.88
C VAL A 107 -5.43 -25.33 -21.33
N PHE A 108 -5.52 -24.74 -20.14
CA PHE A 108 -4.37 -24.19 -19.43
C PHE A 108 -3.83 -25.22 -18.43
N THR A 109 -2.51 -25.37 -18.40
CA THR A 109 -1.79 -26.16 -17.39
C THR A 109 -0.67 -25.30 -16.85
N ASP A 110 -0.46 -25.31 -15.54
CA ASP A 110 0.65 -24.62 -14.88
C ASP A 110 1.29 -25.57 -13.86
N GLU A 111 2.59 -25.41 -13.64
CA GLU A 111 3.33 -26.19 -12.67
C GLU A 111 3.48 -25.37 -11.38
N ILE A 112 3.05 -25.95 -10.26
CA ILE A 112 3.24 -25.34 -8.94
C ILE A 112 4.15 -26.21 -8.09
N TRP A 113 5.06 -25.57 -7.35
CA TRP A 113 5.85 -26.25 -6.34
C TRP A 113 5.01 -26.42 -5.07
N VAL A 114 4.88 -27.66 -4.59
CA VAL A 114 4.26 -27.96 -3.30
C VAL A 114 5.36 -28.42 -2.35
N GLU A 115 5.75 -27.54 -1.43
CA GLU A 115 6.75 -27.87 -0.42
C GLU A 115 6.13 -28.65 0.73
N PHE A 116 6.73 -29.80 1.06
CA PHE A 116 6.35 -30.59 2.24
C PHE A 116 7.43 -30.43 3.33
N GLY A 117 7.07 -29.75 4.41
CA GLY A 117 7.92 -29.55 5.58
C GLY A 117 7.16 -28.96 6.77
N LYS A 118 7.65 -29.14 8.00
CA LYS A 118 7.14 -28.40 9.17
C LYS A 118 7.67 -26.97 9.11
N PRO A 119 6.85 -25.94 9.39
CA PRO A 119 7.36 -24.58 9.55
C PRO A 119 8.43 -24.60 10.63
N ARG A 120 9.66 -24.21 10.28
CA ARG A 120 10.69 -23.94 11.28
C ARG A 120 10.22 -22.72 12.07
N ARG A 121 9.87 -22.95 13.33
CA ARG A 121 9.60 -21.91 14.33
C ARG A 121 10.87 -21.12 14.60
#